data_AF-A0A9P0PKK2-F1
#
_entry.id   AF-A0A9P0PKK2-F1
#
_cell.length_a   1.000
_cell.length_b   1.000
_cell.length_c   1.000
_cell.angle_alpha   90.00
_cell.angle_beta   90.00
_cell.angle_gamma   90.00
#
_symmetry.space_group_name_H-M   'P 1'
#
loop_
_entity.id
_entity.type
_entity.pdbx_description
1 polymer ?
#
loop_
_entity_poly.entity_id
_entity_poly.type
_entity_poly.pdbx_seq_one_letter_code
_entity_poly.pdbx_strand_id
1 'polypeptide(L)'
;MCRKKPKTRQFFLFNDILVYGNIIINKKKYNKQHIIPLEEVKLESLDDDNQYKNGWLIKTASKSFAVYAATAVEKSEWMAHINKCIDDLLRKSGKKAVSEHAAVWVPDTEASICMHCKKTQFTLINRRHHCRKCGAVVCGPCSNKRFLLPSQSSKPLRVCLHCYNALTAASQKNQNSSTDSTQKGINADSSGEEDSDDDEEANKTQPEFHDMPKFYGDNEKAE
;
A
#
# COMPACT_ATOMS: atom_id res chain seq x y z
N MET A 1 -8.78 1.91 1.19
CA MET A 1 -8.84 1.52 2.61
C MET A 1 -9.78 2.44 3.34
N CYS A 2 -10.77 1.89 4.02
CA CYS A 2 -11.82 2.66 4.68
C CYS A 2 -11.42 2.82 6.15
N ARG A 3 -10.89 4.00 6.52
CA ARG A 3 -10.27 4.22 7.84
C ARG A 3 -11.28 4.39 8.98
N LYS A 4 -12.54 4.67 8.63
CA LYS A 4 -13.61 5.02 9.58
C LYS A 4 -14.63 3.91 9.77
N LYS A 5 -15.08 3.30 8.67
CA LYS A 5 -16.12 2.26 8.63
C LYS A 5 -15.88 1.37 7.40
N PRO A 6 -16.23 0.08 7.42
CA PRO A 6 -16.24 -0.73 6.20
C PRO A 6 -17.07 -0.08 5.08
N LYS A 7 -16.72 -0.39 3.84
CA LYS A 7 -17.49 0.04 2.66
C LYS A 7 -17.66 -1.14 1.73
N THR A 8 -18.88 -1.31 1.23
CA THR A 8 -19.21 -2.30 0.22
C THR A 8 -18.33 -2.09 -1.03
N ARG A 9 -17.74 -3.19 -1.49
CA ARG A 9 -16.90 -3.30 -2.69
C ARG A 9 -17.22 -4.62 -3.38
N GLN A 10 -17.03 -4.70 -4.69
CA GLN A 10 -16.93 -6.02 -5.34
C GLN A 10 -15.48 -6.39 -5.50
N PHE A 11 -15.27 -7.71 -5.45
CA PHE A 11 -14.03 -8.39 -5.68
C PHE A 11 -14.24 -9.39 -6.82
N PHE A 12 -13.23 -9.51 -7.67
CA PHE A 12 -13.16 -10.49 -8.75
C PHE A 12 -11.83 -11.23 -8.58
N LEU A 13 -11.91 -12.54 -8.39
CA LEU A 13 -10.74 -13.40 -8.31
C LEU A 13 -10.46 -13.99 -9.70
N PHE A 14 -9.24 -13.81 -10.16
CA PHE A 14 -8.68 -14.53 -11.30
C PHE A 14 -7.58 -15.47 -10.78
N ASN A 15 -7.02 -16.28 -11.68
CA ASN A 15 -6.02 -17.27 -11.33
C ASN A 15 -4.69 -16.66 -10.85
N ASP A 16 -4.39 -15.43 -11.27
CA ASP A 16 -3.13 -14.73 -11.05
C ASP A 16 -3.29 -13.37 -10.34
N ILE A 17 -4.48 -12.78 -10.38
CA ILE A 17 -4.78 -11.46 -9.81
C ILE A 17 -6.09 -11.43 -9.02
N LEU A 18 -6.13 -10.58 -8.01
CA LEU A 18 -7.35 -10.17 -7.31
C LEU A 18 -7.66 -8.72 -7.69
N VAL A 19 -8.86 -8.49 -8.23
CA VAL A 19 -9.32 -7.16 -8.63
C VAL A 19 -10.43 -6.70 -7.69
N TYR A 20 -10.37 -5.47 -7.20
CA TYR A 20 -11.44 -4.92 -6.35
C TYR A 20 -11.69 -3.42 -6.60
N GLY A 21 -12.93 -2.97 -6.41
CA GLY A 21 -13.28 -1.58 -6.70
C GLY A 21 -14.73 -1.20 -6.47
N ASN A 22 -15.10 -0.02 -6.99
CA ASN A 22 -16.49 0.43 -7.11
C ASN A 22 -17.02 -0.03 -8.48
N ILE A 23 -18.27 -0.46 -8.53
CA ILE A 23 -18.87 -1.11 -9.71
C ILE A 23 -19.50 -0.08 -10.63
N ILE A 24 -19.57 -0.44 -11.90
CA ILE A 24 -20.33 0.24 -12.94
C ILE A 24 -21.81 0.22 -12.56
N ILE A 25 -22.34 1.39 -12.21
CA ILE A 25 -23.78 1.63 -12.04
C ILE A 25 -24.21 2.45 -13.26
N ASN A 26 -25.25 2.00 -13.97
CA ASN A 26 -25.85 2.68 -15.13
C ASN A 26 -24.86 3.11 -16.21
N LYS A 27 -24.07 2.18 -16.77
CA LYS A 27 -23.13 2.41 -17.89
C LYS A 27 -22.01 3.44 -17.62
N LYS A 28 -21.88 4.00 -16.41
CA LYS A 28 -20.73 4.86 -16.04
C LYS A 28 -19.55 4.01 -15.56
N LYS A 29 -18.50 3.96 -16.38
CA LYS A 29 -17.24 3.28 -16.05
C LYS A 29 -16.46 4.06 -14.99
N TYR A 30 -16.33 3.49 -13.80
CA TYR A 30 -15.49 4.06 -12.75
C TYR A 30 -14.06 3.48 -12.85
N ASN A 31 -13.14 4.25 -13.44
CA ASN A 31 -11.72 3.90 -13.69
C ASN A 31 -10.84 3.81 -12.40
N LYS A 32 -11.34 3.27 -11.28
CA LYS A 32 -10.60 3.17 -10.01
C LYS A 32 -10.58 1.76 -9.46
N GLN A 33 -10.37 0.77 -10.32
CA GLN A 33 -10.14 -0.60 -9.90
C GLN A 33 -8.73 -0.75 -9.34
N HIS A 34 -8.58 -1.60 -8.34
CA HIS A 34 -7.30 -1.99 -7.76
C HIS A 34 -7.01 -3.42 -8.17
N ILE A 35 -5.87 -3.64 -8.80
CA ILE A 35 -5.38 -4.95 -9.22
C ILE A 35 -4.26 -5.36 -8.27
N ILE A 36 -4.34 -6.57 -7.74
CA ILE A 36 -3.37 -7.14 -6.81
C ILE A 36 -2.85 -8.46 -7.40
N PRO A 37 -1.56 -8.57 -7.76
CA PRO A 37 -0.95 -9.85 -8.09
C PRO A 37 -1.03 -10.81 -6.89
N LEU A 38 -1.53 -12.02 -7.11
CA LEU A 38 -1.71 -13.00 -6.03
C LEU A 38 -0.39 -13.52 -5.46
N GLU A 39 0.70 -13.48 -6.24
CA GLU A 39 2.04 -13.90 -5.77
C GLU A 39 2.54 -13.12 -4.54
N GLU A 40 2.00 -11.92 -4.31
CA GLU A 40 2.35 -11.05 -3.19
C GLU A 40 1.32 -11.08 -2.04
N VAL A 41 0.30 -11.94 -2.13
CA VAL A 41 -0.81 -11.96 -1.18
C VAL A 41 -0.57 -12.97 -0.07
N LYS A 42 -0.79 -12.52 1.17
CA LYS A 42 -0.95 -13.40 2.34
C LYS A 42 -2.28 -13.15 3.01
N LEU A 43 -3.00 -14.22 3.32
CA LEU A 43 -4.25 -14.17 4.06
C LEU A 43 -4.04 -14.46 5.55
N GLU A 44 -4.82 -13.82 6.40
CA GLU A 44 -4.82 -14.01 7.85
C GLU A 44 -6.26 -13.85 8.35
N SER A 45 -6.83 -14.89 8.98
CA SER A 45 -8.19 -14.82 9.52
C SER A 45 -8.25 -13.80 10.64
N LEU A 46 -9.36 -13.06 10.74
CA LEU A 46 -9.68 -12.23 11.90
C LEU A 46 -10.71 -12.95 12.76
N ASP A 47 -10.59 -12.75 14.07
CA ASP A 47 -11.59 -13.16 15.04
C ASP A 47 -12.83 -12.29 14.92
N ASP A 48 -13.99 -12.91 15.18
CA ASP A 48 -15.26 -12.21 15.21
C ASP A 48 -15.40 -11.40 16.50
N ASP A 49 -15.95 -10.20 16.40
CA ASP A 49 -16.33 -9.38 17.54
C ASP A 49 -17.83 -9.00 17.48
N ASN A 50 -18.26 -8.14 18.41
CA ASN A 50 -19.67 -7.71 18.49
C ASN A 50 -20.12 -6.89 17.27
N GLN A 51 -19.19 -6.24 16.57
CA GLN A 51 -19.45 -5.32 15.48
C GLN A 51 -19.14 -5.91 14.11
N TYR A 52 -18.10 -6.73 13.99
CA TYR A 52 -17.60 -7.27 12.75
C TYR A 52 -17.41 -8.77 12.83
N LYS A 53 -17.99 -9.48 11.87
CA LYS A 53 -17.93 -10.92 11.74
C LYS A 53 -17.44 -11.32 10.38
N ASN A 54 -16.97 -12.55 10.24
CA ASN A 54 -16.53 -13.13 8.98
C ASN A 54 -15.40 -12.31 8.34
N GLY A 55 -14.48 -11.80 9.16
CA GLY A 55 -13.36 -10.97 8.70
C GLY A 55 -12.08 -11.75 8.37
N TRP A 56 -11.30 -11.25 7.41
CA TRP A 56 -9.91 -11.65 7.19
C TRP A 56 -9.08 -10.50 6.63
N LEU A 57 -7.76 -10.57 6.80
CA LEU A 57 -6.80 -9.63 6.22
C LEU A 57 -6.33 -10.15 4.87
N ILE A 58 -6.30 -9.25 3.90
CA ILE A 58 -5.54 -9.40 2.66
C ILE A 58 -4.29 -8.55 2.83
N LYS A 59 -3.13 -9.20 2.98
CA LYS A 59 -1.83 -8.53 3.13
C LYS A 59 -1.12 -8.53 1.79
N THR A 60 -0.57 -7.38 1.40
CA THR A 60 0.15 -7.21 0.12
C THR A 60 1.40 -6.37 0.35
N ALA A 61 2.34 -6.36 -0.60
CA ALA A 61 3.56 -5.57 -0.49
C ALA A 61 3.27 -4.05 -0.35
N SER A 62 2.24 -3.57 -1.06
CA SER A 62 1.89 -2.14 -1.16
C SER A 62 0.79 -1.70 -0.19
N LYS A 63 -0.18 -2.55 0.13
CA LYS A 63 -1.36 -2.18 0.93
C LYS A 63 -2.08 -3.40 1.51
N SER A 64 -2.09 -3.49 2.83
CA SER A 64 -2.82 -4.52 3.57
C SER A 64 -4.12 -3.98 4.14
N PHE A 65 -5.20 -4.76 4.12
CA PHE A 65 -6.51 -4.33 4.61
C PHE A 65 -7.40 -5.50 5.04
N ALA A 66 -8.32 -5.21 5.97
CA ALA A 66 -9.38 -6.13 6.34
C ALA A 66 -10.53 -6.10 5.33
N VAL A 67 -11.10 -7.27 5.09
CA VAL A 67 -12.36 -7.48 4.37
C VAL A 67 -13.28 -8.36 5.21
N TYR A 68 -14.57 -8.23 4.97
CA TYR A 68 -15.61 -8.94 5.72
C TYR A 68 -16.64 -9.46 4.73
N ALA A 69 -16.98 -10.75 4.85
CA ALA A 69 -18.02 -11.39 4.05
C ALA A 69 -19.39 -11.29 4.74
N ALA A 70 -20.46 -11.49 3.96
CA ALA A 70 -21.81 -11.52 4.51
C ALA A 70 -22.03 -12.76 5.38
N THR A 71 -21.42 -13.88 5.01
CA THR A 71 -21.55 -15.17 5.72
C THR A 71 -20.19 -15.80 6.04
N ALA A 72 -20.17 -16.70 7.02
CA ALA A 72 -18.99 -17.50 7.35
C ALA A 72 -18.57 -18.42 6.19
N VAL A 73 -19.55 -18.93 5.43
CA VAL A 73 -19.33 -19.75 4.23
C VAL A 73 -18.63 -18.93 3.15
N GLU A 74 -19.11 -17.71 2.90
CA GLU A 74 -18.47 -16.82 1.92
C GLU A 74 -17.03 -16.50 2.36
N LYS A 75 -16.77 -16.20 3.64
CA LYS A 75 -15.40 -16.03 4.16
C LYS A 75 -14.53 -17.26 3.85
N SER A 76 -14.99 -18.46 4.20
CA SER A 76 -14.18 -19.67 4.07
C SER A 76 -13.90 -20.01 2.61
N GLU A 77 -14.89 -19.90 1.73
CA GLU A 77 -14.73 -20.15 0.30
C GLU A 77 -13.78 -19.14 -0.36
N TRP A 78 -13.92 -17.84 -0.07
CA TRP A 78 -13.01 -16.83 -0.60
C TRP A 78 -11.57 -17.06 -0.15
N MET A 79 -11.36 -17.32 1.14
CA MET A 79 -10.02 -17.62 1.65
C MET A 79 -9.44 -18.88 1.00
N ALA A 80 -10.23 -19.95 0.87
CA ALA A 80 -9.80 -21.20 0.26
C ALA A 80 -9.42 -21.03 -1.22
N HIS A 81 -10.25 -20.34 -2.00
CA HIS A 81 -10.01 -20.13 -3.43
C HIS A 81 -8.80 -19.24 -3.69
N ILE A 82 -8.63 -18.15 -2.92
CA ILE A 82 -7.45 -17.29 -3.04
C ILE A 82 -6.18 -18.08 -2.70
N ASN A 83 -6.17 -18.83 -1.58
CA ASN A 83 -5.00 -19.64 -1.20
C ASN A 83 -4.66 -20.67 -2.27
N LYS A 84 -5.67 -21.36 -2.83
CA LYS A 84 -5.46 -22.31 -3.94
C LYS A 84 -4.79 -21.64 -5.15
N CYS A 85 -5.26 -20.46 -5.54
CA CYS A 85 -4.67 -19.72 -6.66
C CYS A 85 -3.21 -19.33 -6.36
N ILE A 86 -2.93 -18.86 -5.14
CA ILE A 86 -1.56 -18.53 -4.71
C ILE A 86 -0.65 -19.77 -4.79
N ASP A 87 -1.08 -20.89 -4.21
CA ASP A 87 -0.31 -22.13 -4.21
C ASP A 87 -0.02 -22.63 -5.64
N ASP A 88 -1.03 -22.58 -6.52
CA ASP A 88 -0.89 -22.96 -7.92
C ASP A 88 0.11 -22.04 -8.65
N LEU A 89 0.09 -20.73 -8.40
CA LEU A 89 1.04 -19.77 -8.98
C LEU A 89 2.46 -19.98 -8.49
N LEU A 90 2.66 -20.13 -7.19
CA LEU A 90 3.99 -20.32 -6.60
C LEU A 90 4.62 -21.62 -7.11
N ARG A 91 3.83 -22.70 -7.19
CA ARG A 91 4.27 -23.98 -7.77
C ARG A 91 4.65 -23.85 -9.24
N LYS A 92 3.89 -23.12 -10.05
CA LYS A 92 4.19 -22.95 -11.49
C LYS A 92 5.38 -22.02 -11.75
N SER A 93 5.53 -20.97 -10.95
CA SER A 93 6.57 -19.96 -11.12
C SER A 93 7.92 -20.35 -10.49
N GLY A 94 7.92 -21.27 -9.52
CA GLY A 94 9.09 -21.61 -8.72
C GLY A 94 9.54 -20.47 -7.78
N LYS A 95 8.81 -19.36 -7.71
CA LYS A 95 9.13 -18.24 -6.84
C LYS A 95 8.79 -18.56 -5.39
N LYS A 96 9.52 -17.94 -4.46
CA LYS A 96 9.17 -17.97 -3.03
C LYS A 96 8.12 -16.90 -2.73
N ALA A 97 7.23 -17.20 -1.79
CA ALA A 97 6.24 -16.25 -1.30
C ALA A 97 6.94 -15.01 -0.72
N VAL A 98 6.35 -13.84 -0.95
CA VAL A 98 6.84 -12.57 -0.38
C VAL A 98 6.74 -12.62 1.15
N SER A 99 7.80 -12.21 1.85
CA SER A 99 7.84 -12.21 3.32
C SER A 99 7.39 -10.88 3.92
N GLU A 100 7.76 -9.75 3.29
CA GLU A 100 7.44 -8.41 3.79
C GLU A 100 6.16 -7.85 3.15
N HIS A 101 5.21 -7.46 4.00
CA HIS A 101 3.94 -6.88 3.59
C HIS A 101 3.74 -5.52 4.23
N ALA A 102 2.98 -4.64 3.58
CA ALA A 102 2.58 -3.37 4.17
C ALA A 102 1.81 -3.61 5.49
N ALA A 103 1.97 -2.71 6.46
CA ALA A 103 1.23 -2.81 7.71
C ALA A 103 -0.28 -2.62 7.49
N VAL A 104 -1.07 -3.38 8.25
CA VAL A 104 -2.51 -3.12 8.41
C VAL A 104 -2.65 -1.88 9.30
N TRP A 105 -3.50 -0.94 8.87
CA TRP A 105 -3.69 0.30 9.61
C TRP A 105 -4.69 0.09 10.74
N VAL A 106 -4.34 0.60 11.92
CA VAL A 106 -5.26 0.66 13.05
C VAL A 106 -6.44 1.59 12.69
N PRO A 107 -7.69 1.14 12.85
CA PRO A 107 -8.88 1.95 12.59
C PRO A 107 -8.91 3.24 13.42
N ASP A 108 -9.45 4.32 12.83
CA ASP A 108 -9.55 5.62 13.51
C ASP A 108 -10.38 5.54 14.80
N THR A 109 -11.37 4.65 14.81
CA THR A 109 -12.31 4.42 15.93
C THR A 109 -11.65 3.77 17.13
N GLU A 110 -10.57 3.01 16.92
CA GLU A 110 -9.84 2.32 17.99
C GLU A 110 -8.76 3.20 18.63
N ALA A 111 -8.43 4.34 18.01
CA ALA A 111 -7.41 5.25 18.51
C ALA A 111 -8.00 6.62 18.87
N SER A 112 -8.40 6.80 20.13
CA SER A 112 -8.80 8.10 20.68
C SER A 112 -7.59 8.99 21.06
N ILE A 113 -6.44 8.38 21.29
CA ILE A 113 -5.19 9.03 21.71
C ILE A 113 -4.00 8.57 20.85
N CYS A 114 -3.00 9.43 20.69
CA CYS A 114 -1.78 9.09 19.95
C CYS A 114 -1.12 7.83 20.50
N MET A 115 -0.89 6.82 19.64
CA MET A 115 -0.34 5.53 20.04
C MET A 115 1.14 5.57 20.45
N HIS A 116 1.87 6.66 20.17
CA HIS A 116 3.24 6.84 20.61
C HIS A 116 3.36 7.70 21.86
N CYS A 117 2.99 8.98 21.80
CA CYS A 117 3.22 9.85 22.95
C CYS A 117 2.23 9.61 24.09
N LYS A 118 1.07 8.98 23.84
CA LYS A 118 -0.01 8.76 24.82
C LYS A 118 -0.48 10.04 25.54
N LYS A 119 -0.15 11.22 25.00
CA LYS A 119 -0.48 12.55 25.55
C LYS A 119 -1.50 13.29 24.69
N THR A 120 -1.38 13.19 23.37
CA THR A 120 -2.25 13.92 22.44
C THR A 120 -3.55 13.16 22.21
N GLN A 121 -4.65 13.65 22.79
CA GLN A 121 -6.00 13.21 22.42
C GLN A 121 -6.36 13.75 21.03
N PHE A 122 -6.98 12.91 20.21
CA PHE A 122 -7.39 13.29 18.86
C PHE A 122 -8.73 14.03 18.87
N THR A 123 -8.78 15.17 18.19
CA THR A 123 -9.95 16.06 18.08
C THR A 123 -10.07 16.58 16.64
N LEU A 124 -11.00 17.50 16.37
CA LEU A 124 -11.10 18.14 15.04
C LEU A 124 -9.85 18.96 14.68
N ILE A 125 -9.17 19.51 15.69
CA ILE A 125 -7.92 20.27 15.55
C ILE A 125 -6.73 19.31 15.59
N ASN A 126 -6.70 18.41 16.57
CA ASN A 126 -5.65 17.39 16.69
C ASN A 126 -5.96 16.17 15.82
N ARG A 127 -5.63 16.26 14.53
CA ARG A 127 -5.97 15.23 13.54
C ARG A 127 -5.15 13.94 13.70
N ARG A 128 -5.76 12.79 13.35
CA ARG A 128 -5.07 11.50 13.27
C ARG A 128 -4.19 11.41 12.04
N HIS A 129 -3.05 10.74 12.18
CA HIS A 129 -2.20 10.34 11.08
C HIS A 129 -1.81 8.88 11.24
N HIS A 130 -1.55 8.18 10.13
CA HIS A 130 -1.04 6.81 10.18
C HIS A 130 0.41 6.75 9.73
N CYS A 131 1.21 5.98 10.46
CA CYS A 131 2.54 5.58 10.00
C CYS A 131 2.40 4.54 8.88
N ARG A 132 3.02 4.76 7.71
CA ARG A 132 2.93 3.81 6.59
C ARG A 132 3.74 2.52 6.80
N LYS A 133 4.75 2.55 7.67
CA LYS A 133 5.57 1.37 7.98
C LYS A 133 4.91 0.46 9.02
N CYS A 134 4.36 1.00 10.11
CA CYS A 134 3.80 0.21 11.22
C CYS A 134 2.28 0.28 11.39
N GLY A 135 1.58 1.12 10.64
CA GLY A 135 0.11 1.20 10.68
C GLY A 135 -0.48 1.93 11.90
N ALA A 136 0.32 2.33 12.88
CA ALA A 136 -0.14 3.00 14.10
C ALA A 136 -0.74 4.40 13.84
N VAL A 137 -1.74 4.77 14.65
CA VAL A 137 -2.37 6.10 14.68
C VAL A 137 -1.59 7.04 15.60
N VAL A 138 -1.10 8.14 15.05
CA VAL A 138 -0.11 9.02 15.65
C VAL A 138 -0.46 10.48 15.39
N CYS A 139 -0.03 11.39 16.28
CA CYS A 139 -0.19 12.82 16.08
C CYS A 139 0.87 13.38 15.12
N GLY A 140 0.68 14.64 14.70
CA GLY A 140 1.59 15.35 13.79
C GLY A 140 3.05 15.35 14.28
N PRO A 141 3.30 15.77 15.54
CA PRO A 141 4.65 15.77 16.13
C PRO A 141 5.33 14.39 16.13
N CYS A 142 4.60 13.32 16.45
CA CYS A 142 5.15 11.94 16.46
C CYS A 142 5.39 11.35 15.06
N SER A 143 5.05 12.09 14.00
CA SER A 143 5.13 11.61 12.61
C SER A 143 5.51 12.72 11.61
N ASN A 144 6.34 13.66 12.04
CA ASN A 144 6.77 14.80 11.21
C ASN A 144 7.83 14.43 10.15
N LYS A 145 8.23 13.16 10.03
CA LYS A 145 9.18 12.66 9.05
C LYS A 145 8.52 11.83 7.95
N ARG A 146 9.23 11.72 6.83
CA ARG A 146 8.86 10.87 5.70
C ARG A 146 10.05 9.99 5.32
N PHE A 147 9.75 8.80 4.79
CA PHE A 147 10.76 7.83 4.35
C PHE A 147 10.28 7.13 3.08
N LEU A 148 11.20 6.76 2.19
CA LEU A 148 10.88 6.02 0.96
C LEU A 148 10.59 4.56 1.30
N LEU A 149 9.39 4.08 0.96
CA LEU A 149 8.99 2.68 1.13
C LEU A 149 8.75 2.11 -0.28
N PRO A 150 9.78 1.55 -0.94
CA PRO A 150 9.73 1.22 -2.38
C PRO A 150 8.56 0.32 -2.75
N SER A 151 8.24 -0.68 -1.92
CA SER A 151 7.12 -1.60 -2.14
C SER A 151 5.74 -0.92 -2.05
N GLN A 152 5.65 0.29 -1.49
CA GLN A 152 4.38 1.00 -1.30
C GLN A 152 4.23 2.25 -2.20
N SER A 153 5.32 2.95 -2.52
CA SER A 153 5.30 4.18 -3.32
C SER A 153 6.71 4.57 -3.79
N SER A 154 6.78 5.19 -4.97
CA SER A 154 8.00 5.87 -5.47
C SER A 154 8.29 7.20 -4.75
N LYS A 155 7.34 7.70 -3.94
CA LYS A 155 7.47 8.96 -3.20
C LYS A 155 7.60 8.71 -1.69
N PRO A 156 8.36 9.53 -0.94
CA PRO A 156 8.45 9.41 0.51
C PRO A 156 7.10 9.49 1.21
N LEU A 157 6.83 8.50 2.06
CA LEU A 157 5.59 8.34 2.82
C LEU A 157 5.81 8.72 4.29
N ARG A 158 4.77 9.25 4.93
CA ARG A 158 4.81 9.61 6.36
C ARG A 158 5.07 8.38 7.23
N VAL A 159 6.07 8.47 8.08
CA VAL A 159 6.38 7.45 9.09
C VAL A 159 6.43 8.10 10.47
N CYS A 160 6.17 7.32 11.52
CA CYS A 160 6.42 7.79 12.87
C CYS A 160 7.93 7.91 13.13
N LEU A 161 8.32 8.69 14.14
CA LEU A 161 9.72 8.88 14.52
C LEU A 161 10.45 7.56 14.81
N HIS A 162 9.77 6.61 15.48
CA HIS A 162 10.35 5.30 15.76
C HIS A 162 10.71 4.53 14.48
N CYS A 163 9.78 4.45 13.52
CA CYS A 163 10.05 3.80 12.24
C CYS A 163 11.09 4.55 11.41
N TYR A 164 11.08 5.89 11.45
CA TYR A 164 12.09 6.69 10.75
C TYR A 164 13.50 6.31 11.23
N ASN A 165 13.72 6.33 12.54
CA ASN A 165 15.02 6.02 13.14
C ASN A 165 15.48 4.57 12.83
N ALA A 166 14.56 3.61 12.89
CA ALA A 166 14.87 2.22 12.55
C ALA A 166 15.26 2.05 11.07
N LEU A 167 14.53 2.71 10.16
CA LEU A 167 14.77 2.63 8.72
C LEU A 167 16.08 3.34 8.33
N THR A 168 16.39 4.48 8.94
CA THR A 168 17.65 5.20 8.69
C THR A 168 18.85 4.39 9.18
N ALA A 169 18.76 3.81 10.38
CA ALA A 169 19.82 2.95 10.93
C ALA A 169 20.06 1.71 10.06
N ALA A 170 18.99 1.08 9.55
CA ALA A 170 19.12 -0.03 8.61
C ALA A 170 19.77 0.38 7.28
N SER A 171 19.46 1.58 6.78
CA SER A 171 20.01 2.08 5.53
C SER A 171 21.52 2.37 5.62
N GLN A 172 21.98 2.90 6.76
CA GLN A 172 23.39 3.19 7.00
C GLN A 172 24.23 1.91 7.12
N LYS A 173 23.70 0.84 7.75
CA LYS A 173 24.38 -0.46 7.84
C LYS A 173 24.65 -1.09 6.47
N ASN A 174 23.76 -0.89 5.50
CA ASN A 174 23.94 -1.41 4.15
C ASN A 174 24.96 -0.62 3.31
N GLN A 175 25.32 0.61 3.71
CA GLN A 175 26.35 1.40 3.03
C GLN A 175 27.76 1.10 3.56
N ASN A 176 27.90 0.87 4.87
CA ASN A 176 29.20 0.53 5.48
C ASN A 176 29.69 -0.90 5.19
N SER A 177 28.88 -1.77 4.59
CA SER A 177 29.29 -3.11 4.14
C SER A 177 29.87 -3.13 2.71
N SER A 178 29.96 -1.99 2.04
CA SER A 178 30.49 -1.85 0.66
C SER A 178 31.83 -1.11 0.57
N THR A 179 32.45 -0.78 1.70
CA THR A 179 33.76 -0.10 1.76
C THR A 179 34.71 -0.81 2.72
N ASP A 180 35.13 -2.02 2.36
CA ASP A 180 36.37 -2.62 2.90
C ASP A 180 37.31 -3.00 1.74
N SER A 181 37.83 -1.97 1.09
CA SER A 181 39.08 -2.02 0.33
C SER A 181 39.54 -0.57 0.10
N THR A 182 40.36 -0.10 1.02
CA THR A 182 41.68 0.51 0.78
C THR A 182 41.94 1.62 1.79
N GLN A 183 42.76 1.28 2.79
CA GLN A 183 43.47 2.26 3.61
C GLN A 183 44.41 3.09 2.72
N LYS A 184 44.27 4.42 2.69
CA LYS A 184 45.35 5.37 3.05
C LYS A 184 44.91 6.84 2.94
N GLY A 185 44.86 7.49 4.12
CA GLY A 185 45.48 8.80 4.38
C GLY A 185 45.20 10.02 3.48
N ILE A 186 44.80 11.11 4.14
CA ILE A 186 45.53 12.39 4.33
C ILE A 186 44.50 13.49 4.65
N ASN A 187 44.78 14.23 5.72
CA ASN A 187 44.07 15.43 6.16
C ASN A 187 44.14 16.54 5.10
N ALA A 188 43.04 17.26 4.87
CA ALA A 188 43.10 18.71 4.61
C ALA A 188 41.75 19.37 4.88
N ASP A 189 41.82 20.36 5.76
CA ASP A 189 40.86 21.41 6.03
C ASP A 189 40.71 22.31 4.77
N SER A 190 39.49 22.71 4.40
CA SER A 190 39.28 23.99 3.69
C SER A 190 37.79 24.35 3.62
N SER A 191 37.52 25.51 4.19
CA SER A 191 36.29 26.30 4.09
C SER A 191 36.15 26.98 2.71
N GLY A 192 34.91 27.28 2.33
CA GLY A 192 34.57 28.10 1.16
C GLY A 192 33.06 28.15 0.93
N GLU A 193 32.47 29.32 1.13
CA GLU A 193 31.09 29.67 0.79
C GLU A 193 31.02 30.18 -0.67
N GLU A 194 29.80 30.17 -1.23
CA GLU A 194 29.18 31.18 -2.12
C GLU A 194 28.34 30.59 -3.30
N ASP A 195 27.01 30.76 -3.13
CA ASP A 195 26.02 31.38 -4.04
C ASP A 195 26.08 31.24 -5.58
N SER A 196 24.93 30.85 -6.17
CA SER A 196 24.06 31.78 -6.93
C SER A 196 22.98 31.08 -7.80
N ASP A 197 21.82 31.74 -7.82
CA ASP A 197 20.55 31.49 -8.52
C ASP A 197 20.58 31.47 -10.08
N ASP A 198 19.52 30.89 -10.67
CA ASP A 198 18.61 31.46 -11.70
C ASP A 198 18.10 30.48 -12.82
N ASP A 199 16.75 30.35 -12.84
CA ASP A 199 15.74 30.55 -13.92
C ASP A 199 15.48 29.44 -14.96
N GLU A 200 14.27 28.86 -15.00
CA GLU A 200 13.05 29.25 -15.80
C GLU A 200 13.15 28.74 -17.26
N GLU A 201 12.33 27.82 -17.77
CA GLU A 201 10.89 27.80 -18.10
C GLU A 201 10.80 27.17 -19.53
N ALA A 202 9.75 26.38 -19.81
CA ALA A 202 8.86 26.56 -20.95
C ALA A 202 8.26 25.24 -21.48
N ASN A 203 6.95 25.24 -21.33
CA ASN A 203 5.89 24.36 -21.85
C ASN A 203 5.78 24.40 -23.40
N LYS A 204 5.36 23.29 -24.06
CA LYS A 204 4.31 23.28 -25.11
C LYS A 204 4.00 21.90 -25.72
N THR A 205 2.79 21.47 -25.40
CA THR A 205 1.73 20.69 -26.08
C THR A 205 1.75 20.55 -27.62
N GLN A 206 1.42 19.35 -28.16
CA GLN A 206 0.18 18.95 -28.89
C GLN A 206 0.41 17.60 -29.70
N PRO A 207 -0.52 17.04 -30.53
CA PRO A 207 -1.29 15.84 -30.17
C PRO A 207 -1.24 14.69 -31.22
N GLU A 208 -1.41 13.43 -30.85
CA GLU A 208 -1.69 12.37 -31.85
C GLU A 208 -2.91 11.48 -31.55
N PHE A 209 -3.89 11.67 -32.43
CA PHE A 209 -4.80 10.71 -33.04
C PHE A 209 -4.92 9.28 -32.48
N HIS A 210 -6.14 9.04 -32.00
CA HIS A 210 -6.86 7.78 -31.86
C HIS A 210 -6.61 6.75 -32.99
N ASP A 211 -6.26 5.54 -32.57
CA ASP A 211 -6.66 4.32 -33.27
C ASP A 211 -7.79 3.62 -32.51
N MET A 212 -8.83 3.25 -33.25
CA MET A 212 -10.06 2.64 -32.75
C MET A 212 -9.93 1.11 -32.83
N PRO A 213 -10.00 0.35 -31.72
CA PRO A 213 -10.08 -1.10 -31.81
C PRO A 213 -11.49 -1.49 -32.27
N LYS A 214 -11.56 -2.24 -33.38
CA LYS A 214 -12.79 -2.82 -33.90
C LYS A 214 -13.39 -3.78 -32.87
N PHE A 215 -14.62 -3.47 -32.46
CA PHE A 215 -15.50 -4.38 -31.71
C PHE A 215 -16.10 -5.36 -32.73
N TYR A 216 -15.98 -6.68 -32.50
CA TYR A 216 -16.79 -7.63 -33.25
C TYR A 216 -18.24 -7.36 -32.88
N GLY A 217 -19.01 -6.88 -33.86
CA GLY A 217 -20.42 -6.59 -33.70
C GLY A 217 -21.20 -7.89 -33.55
N ASP A 218 -22.04 -7.87 -32.51
CA ASP A 218 -23.23 -8.67 -32.32
C ASP A 218 -24.12 -8.83 -33.58
N ASN A 219 -24.82 -9.97 -33.56
CA ASN A 219 -26.26 -10.14 -33.85
C ASN A 219 -26.72 -10.37 -35.30
N GLU A 220 -27.36 -11.51 -35.57
CA GLU A 220 -28.84 -11.65 -35.56
C GLU A 220 -29.36 -13.01 -36.09
N LYS A 221 -30.33 -13.54 -35.33
CA LYS A 221 -31.32 -14.58 -35.64
C LYS A 221 -31.84 -14.66 -37.09
N ALA A 222 -32.26 -15.89 -37.47
CA ALA A 222 -33.57 -16.28 -38.01
C ALA A 222 -33.45 -17.28 -39.18
N GLU A 223 -33.79 -18.55 -38.94
CA GLU A 223 -34.93 -19.28 -39.51
C GLU A 223 -35.09 -20.63 -38.80
#